data_AF-A0A538B9Q4-F1
#
_entry.id   AF-A0A538B9Q4-F1
#
_cell.length_a   1.000
_cell.length_b   1.000
_cell.length_c   1.000
_cell.angle_alpha   90.00
_cell.angle_beta   90.00
_cell.angle_gamma   90.00
#
_symmetry.space_group_name_H-M   'P 1'
#
loop_
_entity.id
_entity.type
_entity.pdbx_description
1 polymer ?
#
loop_
_entity_poly.entity_id
_entity_poly.type
_entity_poly.pdbx_seq_one_letter_code
_entity_poly.pdbx_strand_id
1 'polypeptide(L)'
;GTTSMDADVQRVKDAGVDTVVTCMDVTGNTLLSKTLRRAGLGNVKQFWPTGYDAKELAQFPDLYENVYFRSGFVPFEEANLSPGLAQFLSEMKRRKPNTQISEVVLAGWIDADLFVKGLQAAGRDLTRQKLIDAINAITDYTANGIEGPVNWKVQHTQANPTDCDAYLQVQHGKFTPIFTQPFVCYPHASPTIPNV
;
A
#
# COMPACT_ATOMS: atom_id res chain seq x y z
N GLY A 1 -9.02 1.37 20.29
CA GLY A 1 -9.93 1.50 19.13
C GLY A 1 -11.21 2.16 19.60
N THR A 2 -11.80 3.03 18.76
CA THR A 2 -13.14 3.59 19.02
C THR A 2 -14.20 2.48 18.92
N THR A 3 -15.21 2.53 19.78
CA THR A 3 -16.31 1.54 19.80
C THR A 3 -17.54 1.99 19.00
N SER A 4 -17.56 3.25 18.53
CA SER A 4 -18.62 3.81 17.67
C SER A 4 -18.03 4.87 16.72
N MET A 5 -18.66 5.00 15.56
CA MET A 5 -18.41 6.07 14.58
C MET A 5 -19.71 6.82 14.23
N ASP A 6 -20.74 6.71 15.07
CA ASP A 6 -22.07 7.25 14.74
C ASP A 6 -22.04 8.78 14.64
N ALA A 7 -21.28 9.46 15.51
CA ALA A 7 -21.14 10.92 15.46
C ALA A 7 -20.38 11.39 14.21
N ASP A 8 -19.33 10.66 13.79
CA ASP A 8 -18.61 10.92 12.54
C ASP A 8 -19.51 10.72 11.32
N VAL A 9 -20.25 9.61 11.30
CA VAL A 9 -21.19 9.30 10.21
C VAL A 9 -22.34 10.29 10.16
N GLN A 10 -22.81 10.80 11.30
CA GLN A 10 -23.80 11.88 11.31
C GLN A 10 -23.22 13.16 10.68
N ARG A 11 -21.96 13.52 10.97
CA ARG A 11 -21.31 14.66 10.29
C ARG A 11 -21.17 14.44 8.78
N VAL A 12 -20.84 13.23 8.34
CA VAL A 12 -20.82 12.86 6.92
C VAL A 12 -22.20 13.09 6.29
N LYS A 13 -23.26 12.65 6.97
CA LYS A 13 -24.65 12.84 6.53
C LYS A 13 -25.03 14.32 6.42
N ASP A 14 -24.76 15.09 7.47
CA ASP A 14 -25.13 16.50 7.58
C ASP A 14 -24.39 17.36 6.55
N ALA A 15 -23.13 16.99 6.25
CA ALA A 15 -22.32 17.65 5.25
C ALA A 15 -22.68 17.23 3.80
N GLY A 16 -23.42 16.14 3.62
CA GLY A 16 -23.82 15.66 2.29
C GLY A 16 -22.64 15.31 1.38
N VAL A 17 -21.54 14.81 1.95
CA VAL A 17 -20.32 14.52 1.18
C VAL A 17 -20.49 13.29 0.28
N ASP A 18 -19.87 13.32 -0.90
CA ASP A 18 -19.84 12.19 -1.82
C ASP A 18 -18.73 11.17 -1.52
N THR A 19 -17.68 11.62 -0.82
CA THR A 19 -16.47 10.84 -0.54
C THR A 19 -15.96 11.07 0.87
N VAL A 20 -15.47 10.01 1.51
CA VAL A 20 -14.74 10.05 2.78
C VAL A 20 -13.33 9.48 2.59
N VAL A 21 -12.33 10.22 3.04
CA VAL A 21 -10.93 9.81 3.07
C VAL A 21 -10.54 9.56 4.52
N THR A 22 -9.93 8.42 4.80
CA THR A 22 -9.49 8.06 6.16
C THR A 22 -8.01 7.73 6.19
N CYS A 23 -7.39 7.76 7.36
CA CYS A 23 -6.04 7.22 7.59
C CYS A 23 -6.06 6.30 8.82
N MET A 24 -7.07 5.43 8.90
CA MET A 24 -7.27 4.49 10.01
C MET A 24 -6.76 3.09 9.65
N ASP A 25 -6.58 2.26 10.67
CA ASP A 25 -6.36 0.83 10.49
C ASP A 25 -7.57 0.14 9.84
N VAL A 26 -7.37 -1.11 9.41
CA VAL A 26 -8.39 -1.91 8.73
C VAL A 26 -9.65 -2.06 9.57
N THR A 27 -9.52 -2.23 10.89
CA THR A 27 -10.65 -2.37 11.81
C THR A 27 -11.47 -1.09 11.91
N GLY A 28 -10.82 0.07 11.98
CA GLY A 28 -11.48 1.38 11.96
C GLY A 28 -12.21 1.62 10.65
N ASN A 29 -11.57 1.33 9.52
CA ASN A 29 -12.16 1.50 8.18
C ASN A 29 -13.38 0.59 7.97
N THR A 30 -13.30 -0.68 8.38
CA THR A 30 -14.45 -1.60 8.32
C THR A 30 -15.58 -1.17 9.25
N LEU A 31 -15.27 -0.67 10.46
CA LEU A 31 -16.27 -0.10 11.36
C LEU A 31 -16.96 1.13 10.74
N LEU A 32 -16.21 2.02 10.10
CA LEU A 32 -16.75 3.17 9.39
C LEU A 32 -17.71 2.73 8.27
N SER A 33 -17.23 1.85 7.39
CA SER A 33 -18.02 1.34 6.25
C SER A 33 -19.32 0.70 6.71
N LYS A 34 -19.27 -0.13 7.76
CA LYS A 34 -20.45 -0.73 8.38
C LYS A 34 -21.40 0.33 8.93
N THR A 35 -20.89 1.41 9.51
CA THR A 35 -21.70 2.47 10.12
C THR A 35 -22.34 3.36 9.07
N LEU A 36 -21.62 3.74 8.02
CA LEU A 36 -22.16 4.43 6.84
C LEU A 36 -23.33 3.66 6.23
N ARG A 37 -23.15 2.35 5.99
CA ARG A 37 -24.20 1.48 5.44
C ARG A 37 -25.43 1.41 6.34
N ARG A 38 -25.25 1.24 7.66
CA ARG A 38 -26.37 1.26 8.64
C ARG A 38 -27.13 2.59 8.64
N ALA A 39 -26.44 3.70 8.38
CA ALA A 39 -27.04 5.03 8.30
C ALA A 39 -27.70 5.34 6.93
N GLY A 40 -27.71 4.38 5.99
CA GLY A 40 -28.24 4.57 4.64
C GLY A 40 -27.29 5.30 3.68
N LEU A 41 -26.02 5.45 4.05
CA LEU A 41 -24.97 6.15 3.28
C LEU A 41 -24.03 5.19 2.55
N GLY A 42 -24.53 4.02 2.13
CA GLY A 42 -23.72 3.01 1.44
C GLY A 42 -23.20 3.45 0.06
N ASN A 43 -23.71 4.56 -0.47
CA ASN A 43 -23.28 5.17 -1.73
C ASN A 43 -22.08 6.12 -1.58
N VAL A 44 -21.77 6.59 -0.37
CA VAL A 44 -20.62 7.46 -0.11
C VAL A 44 -19.34 6.69 -0.42
N LYS A 45 -18.52 7.23 -1.32
CA LYS A 45 -17.25 6.62 -1.72
C LYS A 45 -16.26 6.70 -0.58
N GLN A 46 -15.44 5.67 -0.45
CA GLN A 46 -14.42 5.60 0.59
C GLN A 46 -13.06 5.42 -0.07
N PHE A 47 -12.07 6.16 0.42
CA PHE A 47 -10.67 5.99 0.04
C PHE A 47 -9.84 5.67 1.27
N TRP A 48 -9.21 4.49 1.28
CA TRP A 48 -8.37 3.98 2.35
C TRP A 48 -6.93 3.89 1.86
N PRO A 49 -6.02 4.77 2.31
CA PRO A 49 -4.60 4.75 1.95
C PRO A 49 -3.86 3.49 2.39
N THR A 50 -4.47 2.72 3.31
CA THR A 50 -3.98 1.45 3.86
C THR A 50 -5.15 0.51 4.07
N GLY A 51 -4.92 -0.80 3.97
CA GLY A 51 -5.95 -1.81 4.21
C GLY A 51 -6.31 -2.63 3.00
N TYR A 52 -5.39 -2.73 2.03
CA TYR A 52 -5.40 -3.72 0.97
C TYR A 52 -5.17 -5.11 1.59
N ASP A 53 -6.20 -5.62 2.25
CA ASP A 53 -6.20 -6.85 3.04
C ASP A 53 -7.17 -7.87 2.44
N ALA A 54 -6.62 -8.91 1.78
CA ALA A 54 -7.40 -9.96 1.16
C ALA A 54 -8.16 -10.84 2.17
N LYS A 55 -7.71 -10.92 3.43
CA LYS A 55 -8.44 -11.68 4.47
C LYS A 55 -9.73 -10.98 4.81
N GLU A 56 -9.63 -9.70 5.10
CA GLU A 56 -10.72 -8.87 5.58
C GLU A 56 -11.73 -8.65 4.45
N LEU A 57 -11.27 -8.50 3.20
CA LEU A 57 -12.13 -8.52 2.02
C LEU A 57 -12.92 -9.83 1.91
N ALA A 58 -12.28 -10.99 2.11
CA ALA A 58 -12.98 -12.28 2.05
C ALA A 58 -14.00 -12.45 3.19
N GLN A 59 -13.75 -11.85 4.36
CA GLN A 59 -14.65 -11.91 5.50
C GLN A 59 -15.82 -10.91 5.40
N PHE A 60 -15.56 -9.73 4.85
CA PHE A 60 -16.51 -8.60 4.81
C PHE A 60 -16.63 -8.00 3.40
N PRO A 61 -16.96 -8.78 2.36
CA PRO A 61 -16.92 -8.32 0.97
C PRO A 61 -17.79 -7.09 0.74
N ASP A 62 -18.98 -7.06 1.34
CA ASP A 62 -19.89 -5.93 1.23
C ASP A 62 -19.31 -4.64 1.81
N LEU A 63 -18.49 -4.71 2.87
CA LEU A 63 -17.92 -3.49 3.49
C LEU A 63 -16.78 -2.90 2.65
N TYR A 64 -16.19 -3.70 1.78
CA TYR A 64 -15.10 -3.30 0.89
C TYR A 64 -15.60 -2.90 -0.50
N GLU A 65 -16.75 -3.39 -0.94
CA GLU A 65 -17.26 -3.12 -2.29
C GLU A 65 -17.34 -1.61 -2.59
N ASN A 66 -16.79 -1.19 -3.74
CA ASN A 66 -16.61 0.20 -4.19
C ASN A 66 -15.63 1.06 -3.37
N VAL A 67 -14.91 0.49 -2.40
CA VAL A 67 -13.83 1.19 -1.70
C VAL A 67 -12.59 1.29 -2.59
N TYR A 68 -11.94 2.45 -2.55
CA TYR A 68 -10.70 2.75 -3.25
C TYR A 68 -9.50 2.64 -2.30
N PHE A 69 -8.39 2.14 -2.82
CA PHE A 69 -7.16 1.91 -2.06
C PHE A 69 -5.97 2.53 -2.78
N ARG A 70 -4.96 2.92 -2.00
CA ARG A 70 -3.61 3.23 -2.47
C ARG A 70 -2.70 2.08 -2.12
N SER A 71 -1.77 1.73 -3.02
CA SER A 71 -0.70 0.79 -2.75
C SER A 71 0.65 1.39 -3.14
N GLY A 72 1.63 1.35 -2.24
CA GLY A 72 3.00 1.80 -2.50
C GLY A 72 3.84 0.76 -3.27
N PHE A 73 3.25 -0.38 -3.61
CA PHE A 73 3.89 -1.47 -4.34
C PHE A 73 2.98 -1.96 -5.47
N VAL A 74 3.54 -2.68 -6.44
CA VAL A 74 2.79 -3.31 -7.53
C VAL A 74 1.68 -4.20 -6.94
N PRO A 75 0.40 -4.01 -7.27
CA PRO A 75 -0.68 -4.83 -6.72
C PRO A 75 -0.41 -6.33 -6.86
N PHE A 76 -0.81 -7.13 -5.87
CA PHE A 76 -0.64 -8.59 -5.90
C PHE A 76 -1.32 -9.22 -7.12
N GLU A 77 -2.42 -8.65 -7.61
CA GLU A 77 -3.11 -9.07 -8.84
C GLU A 77 -2.29 -8.84 -10.11
N GLU A 78 -1.27 -7.98 -10.05
CA GLU A 78 -0.40 -7.58 -11.18
C GLU A 78 1.04 -8.06 -11.00
N ALA A 79 1.25 -9.15 -10.26
CA ALA A 79 2.58 -9.69 -9.97
C ALA A 79 3.42 -10.01 -11.22
N ASN A 80 2.79 -10.25 -12.37
CA ASN A 80 3.48 -10.44 -13.65
C ASN A 80 4.21 -9.18 -14.15
N LEU A 81 3.90 -8.00 -13.63
CA LEU A 81 4.56 -6.74 -13.96
C LEU A 81 5.82 -6.49 -13.11
N SER A 82 6.08 -7.34 -12.10
CA SER A 82 7.19 -7.20 -11.16
C SER A 82 7.91 -8.53 -10.93
N PRO A 83 9.15 -8.68 -11.43
CA PRO A 83 9.96 -9.87 -11.16
C PRO A 83 10.16 -10.11 -9.65
N GLY A 84 10.36 -9.06 -8.86
CA GLY A 84 10.48 -9.14 -7.42
C GLY A 84 9.20 -9.65 -6.74
N LEU A 85 8.03 -9.16 -7.14
CA LEU A 85 6.76 -9.61 -6.57
C LEU A 85 6.45 -11.06 -6.94
N ALA A 86 6.68 -11.43 -8.20
CA ALA A 86 6.55 -12.81 -8.66
C ALA A 86 7.46 -13.76 -7.87
N GLN A 87 8.71 -13.35 -7.61
CA GLN A 87 9.64 -14.11 -6.78
C GLN A 87 9.15 -14.24 -5.34
N PHE A 88 8.72 -13.15 -4.72
CA PHE A 88 8.16 -13.16 -3.37
C PHE A 88 6.99 -14.15 -3.25
N LEU A 89 5.99 -14.04 -4.13
CA LEU A 89 4.82 -14.92 -4.10
C LEU A 89 5.20 -16.40 -4.29
N SER A 90 6.13 -16.68 -5.20
CA SER A 90 6.65 -18.03 -5.44
C SER A 90 7.36 -18.60 -4.21
N GLU A 91 8.24 -17.82 -3.59
CA GLU A 91 9.02 -18.25 -2.42
C GLU A 91 8.14 -18.41 -1.18
N MET A 92 7.15 -17.53 -0.99
CA MET A 92 6.18 -17.65 0.09
C MET A 92 5.32 -18.91 -0.07
N LYS A 93 4.79 -19.16 -1.27
CA LYS A 93 4.06 -20.40 -1.57
C LYS A 93 4.89 -21.65 -1.29
N ARG A 94 6.19 -21.61 -1.61
CA ARG A 94 7.10 -22.75 -1.47
C ARG A 94 7.57 -22.99 -0.04
N ARG A 95 7.93 -21.92 0.70
CA ARG A 95 8.60 -22.02 2.01
C ARG A 95 7.67 -21.76 3.18
N LYS A 96 6.59 -21.02 2.96
CA LYS A 96 5.65 -20.54 3.98
C LYS A 96 4.19 -20.66 3.47
N PRO A 97 3.75 -21.85 3.01
CA PRO A 97 2.44 -22.02 2.37
C PRO A 97 1.25 -21.67 3.27
N ASN A 98 1.44 -21.67 4.59
CA ASN A 98 0.41 -21.34 5.57
C ASN A 98 0.47 -19.87 6.02
N THR A 99 1.45 -19.10 5.54
CA THR A 99 1.52 -17.67 5.81
C THR A 99 0.60 -16.94 4.85
N GLN A 100 -0.34 -16.21 5.41
CA GLN A 100 -1.17 -15.31 4.63
C GLN A 100 -0.33 -14.16 4.09
N ILE A 101 -0.46 -13.90 2.78
CA ILE A 101 0.14 -12.74 2.14
C ILE A 101 -0.62 -11.48 2.58
N SER A 102 0.13 -10.46 2.95
CA SER A 102 -0.38 -9.13 3.29
C SER A 102 0.68 -8.07 2.99
N GLU A 103 0.28 -6.80 3.01
CA GLU A 103 1.20 -5.65 2.89
C GLU A 103 2.38 -5.77 3.87
N VAL A 104 2.13 -6.16 5.12
CA VAL A 104 3.16 -6.27 6.17
C VAL A 104 4.16 -7.39 5.88
N VAL A 105 3.69 -8.52 5.33
CA VAL A 105 4.58 -9.63 4.95
C VAL A 105 5.46 -9.23 3.77
N LEU A 106 4.91 -8.49 2.80
CA LEU A 106 5.68 -7.96 1.68
C LEU A 106 6.69 -6.90 2.14
N ALA A 107 6.31 -5.99 3.05
CA ALA A 107 7.21 -5.01 3.63
C ALA A 107 8.43 -5.67 4.28
N GLY A 108 8.22 -6.73 5.07
CA GLY A 108 9.32 -7.50 5.66
C GLY A 108 10.23 -8.19 4.62
N TRP A 109 9.70 -8.58 3.46
CA TRP A 109 10.50 -9.10 2.35
C TRP A 109 11.36 -8.01 1.71
N ILE A 110 10.78 -6.83 1.46
CA ILE A 110 11.48 -5.66 0.91
C ILE A 110 12.60 -5.21 1.87
N ASP A 111 12.30 -5.08 3.16
CA ASP A 111 13.29 -4.72 4.20
C ASP A 111 14.46 -5.71 4.23
N ALA A 112 14.17 -7.01 4.10
CA ALA A 112 15.20 -8.04 4.06
C ALA A 112 16.05 -7.97 2.77
N ASP A 113 15.44 -7.69 1.62
CA ASP A 113 16.17 -7.50 0.36
C ASP A 113 17.11 -6.28 0.44
N LEU A 114 16.62 -5.14 0.94
CA LEU A 114 17.44 -3.94 1.17
C LEU A 114 18.59 -4.22 2.13
N PHE A 115 18.31 -4.91 3.25
CA PHE A 115 19.33 -5.28 4.23
C PHE A 115 20.41 -6.18 3.60
N VAL A 116 20.03 -7.18 2.81
CA VAL A 116 20.99 -8.06 2.11
C VAL A 116 21.83 -7.29 1.11
N LYS A 117 21.25 -6.38 0.31
CA LYS A 117 22.00 -5.51 -0.60
C LYS A 117 22.99 -4.62 0.16
N GLY A 118 22.56 -4.05 1.28
CA GLY A 118 23.43 -3.27 2.17
C GLY A 118 24.61 -4.09 2.71
N LEU A 119 24.36 -5.33 3.15
CA LEU A 119 25.42 -6.23 3.62
C LEU A 119 26.41 -6.58 2.51
N GLN A 120 25.92 -6.85 1.30
CA GLN A 120 26.76 -7.12 0.12
C GLN A 120 27.65 -5.93 -0.22
N ALA A 121 27.09 -4.71 -0.20
CA ALA A 121 27.80 -3.48 -0.49
C ALA A 121 28.81 -3.08 0.60
N ALA A 122 28.48 -3.31 1.89
CA ALA A 122 29.36 -3.00 3.01
C ALA A 122 30.61 -3.91 3.09
N GLY A 123 30.52 -5.14 2.56
CA GLY A 123 31.61 -6.10 2.55
C GLY A 123 31.86 -6.80 3.90
N ARG A 124 32.95 -7.57 3.99
CA ARG A 124 33.21 -8.51 5.10
C ARG A 124 33.62 -7.86 6.41
N ASP A 125 34.25 -6.69 6.36
CA ASP A 125 34.64 -5.92 7.55
C ASP A 125 33.44 -5.07 8.03
N LEU A 126 32.38 -5.77 8.44
CA LEU A 126 31.06 -5.20 8.68
C LEU A 126 30.98 -4.49 10.03
N THR A 127 30.46 -3.25 10.01
CA THR A 127 29.98 -2.55 11.20
C THR A 127 28.58 -2.00 10.92
N ARG A 128 27.85 -1.64 11.97
CA ARG A 128 26.54 -0.97 11.82
C ARG A 128 26.65 0.30 10.96
N GLN A 129 27.69 1.11 11.18
CA GLN A 129 27.88 2.34 10.41
C GLN A 129 28.14 2.05 8.94
N LYS A 130 29.01 1.08 8.63
CA LYS A 130 29.27 0.70 7.23
C LYS A 130 28.04 0.18 6.51
N LEU A 131 27.16 -0.55 7.21
CA LEU A 131 25.88 -0.97 6.63
C LEU A 131 24.98 0.23 6.32
N ILE A 132 24.84 1.16 7.26
CA ILE A 132 24.05 2.39 7.06
C ILE A 132 24.63 3.20 5.90
N ASP A 133 25.94 3.41 5.87
CA ASP A 133 26.63 4.14 4.80
C ASP A 133 26.42 3.47 3.43
N ALA A 134 26.49 2.13 3.39
CA ALA A 134 26.27 1.36 2.17
C ALA A 134 24.83 1.47 1.67
N ILE A 135 23.83 1.36 2.55
CA ILE A 135 22.41 1.55 2.19
C ILE A 135 22.16 2.98 1.71
N ASN A 136 22.68 3.98 2.43
CA ASN A 136 22.54 5.40 2.08
C ASN A 136 23.26 5.78 0.77
N ALA A 137 24.10 4.91 0.22
CA ALA A 137 24.71 5.10 -1.09
C ALA A 137 23.84 4.59 -2.25
N ILE A 138 22.77 3.83 -1.98
CA ILE A 138 21.87 3.29 -3.01
C ILE A 138 20.92 4.40 -3.47
N THR A 139 20.90 4.71 -4.76
CA THR A 139 20.12 5.82 -5.32
C THR A 139 18.92 5.41 -6.18
N ASP A 140 18.81 4.13 -6.50
CA ASP A 140 17.87 3.57 -7.47
C ASP A 140 17.28 2.23 -6.99
N TYR A 141 17.03 2.11 -5.68
CA TYR A 141 16.43 0.89 -5.11
C TYR A 141 14.99 0.71 -5.60
N THR A 142 14.63 -0.47 -6.10
CA THR A 142 13.25 -0.76 -6.58
C THR A 142 12.68 -2.05 -5.99
N ALA A 143 13.41 -2.70 -5.09
CA ALA A 143 13.12 -4.06 -4.63
C ALA A 143 12.86 -5.04 -5.81
N ASN A 144 13.65 -4.93 -6.89
CA ASN A 144 13.48 -5.69 -8.12
C ASN A 144 12.11 -5.44 -8.81
N GLY A 145 11.70 -4.17 -8.83
CA GLY A 145 10.46 -3.69 -9.44
C GLY A 145 9.20 -3.90 -8.61
N ILE A 146 9.30 -4.15 -7.29
CA ILE A 146 8.13 -4.21 -6.41
C ILE A 146 7.59 -2.81 -6.13
N GLU A 147 8.46 -1.82 -6.00
CA GLU A 147 8.13 -0.43 -5.70
C GLU A 147 8.79 0.53 -6.70
N GLY A 148 8.31 1.77 -6.72
CA GLY A 148 8.97 2.86 -7.44
C GLY A 148 10.41 3.09 -6.93
N PRO A 149 11.27 3.75 -7.73
CA PRO A 149 12.66 3.96 -7.36
C PRO A 149 12.78 4.79 -6.06
N VAL A 150 13.58 4.27 -5.12
CA VAL A 150 13.94 4.89 -3.85
C VAL A 150 15.43 5.25 -3.87
N ASN A 151 15.67 6.54 -3.69
CA ASN A 151 16.97 7.14 -3.47
C ASN A 151 17.28 7.23 -1.97
N TRP A 152 17.87 6.18 -1.43
CA TRP A 152 18.28 6.10 -0.02
C TRP A 152 19.35 7.12 0.37
N LYS A 153 19.95 7.86 -0.57
CA LYS A 153 20.81 9.00 -0.21
C LYS A 153 20.04 10.15 0.44
N VAL A 154 18.76 10.30 0.10
CA VAL A 154 17.94 11.43 0.57
C VAL A 154 16.64 10.98 1.24
N GLN A 155 16.04 9.88 0.77
CA GLN A 155 14.68 9.47 1.18
C GLN A 155 14.59 8.83 2.57
N HIS A 156 15.71 8.65 3.26
CA HIS A 156 15.70 8.31 4.69
C HIS A 156 15.52 9.53 5.61
N THR A 157 15.52 10.76 5.05
CA THR A 157 15.30 12.02 5.79
C THR A 157 14.38 13.02 5.10
N GLN A 158 14.05 12.80 3.82
CA GLN A 158 13.27 13.72 3.00
C GLN A 158 12.20 12.94 2.21
N ALA A 159 11.14 13.63 1.79
CA ALA A 159 10.16 13.04 0.87
C ALA A 159 10.79 12.74 -0.49
N ASN A 160 10.24 11.76 -1.21
CA ASN A 160 10.62 11.51 -2.60
C ASN A 160 10.30 12.76 -3.43
N PRO A 161 11.13 13.20 -4.39
CA PRO A 161 10.71 14.21 -5.36
C PRO A 161 9.51 13.75 -6.22
N THR A 162 9.34 12.44 -6.40
CA THR A 162 8.26 11.83 -7.18
C THR A 162 7.65 10.67 -6.40
N ASP A 163 6.36 10.73 -6.09
CA ASP A 163 5.65 9.58 -5.51
C ASP A 163 5.03 8.76 -6.63
N CYS A 164 5.15 7.44 -6.55
CA CYS A 164 4.58 6.49 -7.48
C CYS A 164 3.70 5.53 -6.70
N ASP A 165 2.41 5.53 -7.01
CA ASP A 165 1.43 4.69 -6.32
C ASP A 165 0.55 3.93 -7.30
N ALA A 166 0.17 2.72 -6.90
CA ALA A 166 -0.92 2.00 -7.54
C ALA A 166 -2.24 2.37 -6.85
N TYR A 167 -3.32 2.32 -7.62
CA TYR A 167 -4.66 2.55 -7.09
C TYR A 167 -5.56 1.37 -7.45
N LEU A 168 -6.29 0.88 -6.44
CA LEU A 168 -7.16 -0.27 -6.55
C LEU A 168 -8.58 0.15 -6.19
N GLN A 169 -9.56 -0.47 -6.81
CA GLN A 169 -10.93 -0.46 -6.34
C GLN A 169 -11.38 -1.89 -6.10
N VAL A 170 -12.12 -2.13 -5.02
CA VAL A 170 -12.81 -3.41 -4.88
C VAL A 170 -14.04 -3.42 -5.78
N GLN A 171 -14.03 -4.34 -6.74
CA GLN A 171 -15.11 -4.58 -7.68
C GLN A 171 -15.45 -6.07 -7.66
N HIS A 172 -16.73 -6.40 -7.45
CA HIS A 172 -17.21 -7.77 -7.37
C HIS A 172 -16.42 -8.61 -6.35
N GLY A 173 -16.11 -8.03 -5.19
CA GLY A 173 -15.37 -8.68 -4.12
C GLY A 173 -13.89 -8.96 -4.43
N LYS A 174 -13.27 -8.23 -5.37
CA LYS A 174 -11.84 -8.36 -5.72
C LYS A 174 -11.17 -7.00 -5.83
N PHE A 175 -9.94 -6.89 -5.33
CA PHE A 175 -9.09 -5.74 -5.64
C PHE A 175 -8.81 -5.71 -7.14
N THR A 176 -9.12 -4.60 -7.77
CA THR A 176 -9.01 -4.40 -9.22
C THR A 176 -8.20 -3.13 -9.48
N PRO A 177 -7.06 -3.21 -10.18
CA PRO A 177 -6.28 -2.04 -10.58
C PRO A 177 -7.15 -1.05 -11.36
N ILE A 178 -7.05 0.24 -11.02
CA ILE A 178 -7.80 1.30 -11.69
C ILE A 178 -7.11 1.71 -12.99
N PHE A 179 -5.78 1.68 -13.00
CA PHE A 179 -4.94 2.07 -14.13
C PHE A 179 -4.31 0.85 -14.79
N THR A 180 -3.95 0.98 -16.07
CA THR A 180 -3.30 -0.09 -16.84
C THR A 180 -1.80 -0.19 -16.58
N GLN A 181 -1.19 0.88 -16.06
CA GLN A 181 0.17 0.89 -15.58
C GLN A 181 0.16 0.63 -14.07
N PRO A 182 1.15 -0.11 -13.53
CA PRO A 182 1.15 -0.50 -12.12
C PRO A 182 1.31 0.70 -11.19
N PHE A 183 1.89 1.81 -11.69
CA PHE A 183 2.07 3.03 -10.92
C PHE A 183 1.61 4.25 -11.69
N VAL A 184 0.93 5.14 -10.98
CA VAL A 184 0.76 6.55 -11.34
C VAL A 184 1.80 7.35 -10.57
N CYS A 185 2.72 7.98 -11.29
CA CYS A 185 3.81 8.75 -10.71
C CYS A 185 3.54 10.25 -10.82
N TYR A 186 3.68 10.98 -9.71
CA TYR A 186 3.45 12.41 -9.64
C TYR A 186 4.63 13.13 -8.95
N PRO A 187 5.16 14.21 -9.56
CA PRO A 187 6.17 15.05 -8.90
C PRO A 187 5.53 15.82 -7.75
N HIS A 188 6.17 15.88 -6.58
CA HIS A 188 5.70 16.70 -5.44
C HIS A 188 5.58 18.18 -5.78
N ALA A 189 6.41 18.67 -6.70
CA ALA A 189 6.39 20.06 -7.15
C ALA A 189 5.20 20.40 -8.09
N SER A 190 4.42 19.40 -8.52
CA SER A 190 3.31 19.60 -9.44
C SER A 190 1.99 19.76 -8.68
N PRO A 191 1.30 20.91 -8.80
CA PRO A 191 0.00 21.12 -8.15
C PRO A 191 -1.16 20.38 -8.84
N THR A 192 -0.88 19.63 -9.91
CA THR A 192 -1.88 18.95 -10.74
C THR A 192 -1.48 17.50 -10.97
N ILE A 193 -2.44 16.59 -10.78
CA ILE A 193 -2.29 15.18 -11.17
C ILE A 193 -2.18 15.13 -12.70
N PRO A 194 -1.16 14.47 -13.28
CA PRO A 194 -1.05 14.30 -14.73
C PRO A 194 -2.33 13.65 -15.28
N ASN A 195 -2.78 14.04 -16.48
CA ASN A 195 -3.86 13.32 -17.14
C ASN A 195 -3.33 11.92 -17.50
N VAL A 196 -3.71 10.91 -16.70
CA VAL A 196 -3.48 9.48 -16.93
C VAL A 196 -4.68 8.84 -17.60
#